data_AF-A0A8H6EWY0-F1
#
_entry.id   AF-A0A8H6EWY0-F1
#
_cell.length_a   1.000
_cell.length_b   1.000
_cell.length_c   1.000
_cell.angle_alpha   90.00
_cell.angle_beta   90.00
_cell.angle_gamma   90.00
#
_symmetry.space_group_name_H-M   'P 1'
#
loop_
_entity.id
_entity.type
_entity.pdbx_description
1 polymer ?
#
loop_
_entity_poly.entity_id
_entity_poly.type
_entity_poly.pdbx_seq_one_letter_code
_entity_poly.pdbx_strand_id
1 'polypeptide(L)'
;MVSSLLYNNATRLAQQLRKDIAAFEKDPKAAPPSLIGQITTTSNSLSRTLKDFSDYIEKQTLSLNEAQKTKNKGRLQTLRQEYAEYKQKIDSLRKQREEALAEANRSRLFSNTSTAISDNPYDESNVTSRQSHAVSQGEQTQINASSGMSMADGLYKEQTSLERSNQQLDDILDMGRQAFDDLVQQNEIVGKMRDRMSSSLETMGVSRATIRKIDKKAFEDKWIFYIGAALTFLIMYLIWHYLG
;
A
#
# COMPACT_ATOMS: atom_id res chain seq x y z
N MET A 1 1.60 -17.81 17.67
CA MET A 1 0.16 -17.59 17.37
C MET A 1 -0.08 -16.18 16.84
N VAL A 2 0.44 -15.12 17.48
CA VAL A 2 0.39 -13.75 16.94
C VAL A 2 1.23 -13.62 15.65
N SER A 3 2.46 -14.17 15.66
CA SER A 3 3.32 -14.20 14.47
C SER A 3 2.69 -14.86 13.24
N SER A 4 1.98 -15.98 13.43
CA SER A 4 1.30 -16.70 12.36
C SER A 4 0.10 -15.94 11.81
N LEU A 5 -0.59 -15.18 12.66
CA LEU A 5 -1.76 -14.39 12.25
C LEU A 5 -1.33 -13.14 11.47
N LEU A 6 -0.28 -12.45 11.92
CA LEU A 6 0.34 -11.34 11.19
C LEU A 6 0.88 -11.80 9.84
N TYR A 7 1.60 -12.93 9.81
CA TYR A 7 2.12 -13.50 8.57
C TYR A 7 0.99 -13.89 7.61
N ASN A 8 -0.05 -14.58 8.09
CA ASN A 8 -1.16 -15.01 7.23
C ASN A 8 -1.93 -13.81 6.66
N ASN A 9 -2.15 -12.77 7.46
CA ASN A 9 -2.78 -11.54 6.99
C ASN A 9 -1.90 -10.82 5.95
N ALA A 10 -0.60 -10.66 6.22
CA ALA A 10 0.35 -10.08 5.28
C ALA A 10 0.38 -10.86 3.96
N THR A 11 0.36 -12.20 4.00
CA THR A 11 0.30 -13.02 2.78
C THR A 11 -1.00 -12.85 2.02
N ARG A 12 -2.14 -12.71 2.72
CA ARG A 12 -3.44 -12.44 2.08
C ARG A 12 -3.44 -11.08 1.39
N LEU A 13 -2.92 -10.04 2.05
CA LEU A 13 -2.77 -8.70 1.50
C LEU A 13 -1.81 -8.69 0.30
N ALA A 14 -0.69 -9.43 0.38
CA ALA A 14 0.26 -9.56 -0.73
C ALA A 14 -0.36 -10.29 -1.93
N GLN A 15 -1.16 -11.33 -1.71
CA GLN A 15 -1.89 -12.03 -2.77
C GLN A 15 -2.93 -11.13 -3.44
N GLN A 16 -3.68 -10.36 -2.65
CA GLN A 16 -4.63 -9.38 -3.15
C GLN A 16 -3.92 -8.31 -3.99
N LEU A 17 -2.86 -7.71 -3.45
CA LEU A 17 -2.05 -6.71 -4.15
C LEU A 17 -1.47 -7.26 -5.46
N ARG A 18 -1.02 -8.52 -5.46
CA ARG A 18 -0.52 -9.18 -6.68
C ARG A 18 -1.62 -9.35 -7.73
N LYS A 19 -2.84 -9.71 -7.33
CA LYS A 19 -3.99 -9.82 -8.23
C LYS A 19 -4.36 -8.46 -8.82
N ASP A 20 -4.35 -7.42 -7.99
CA ASP A 20 -4.70 -6.06 -8.40
C ASP A 20 -3.63 -5.48 -9.34
N ILE A 21 -2.35 -5.73 -9.07
CA ILE A 21 -1.24 -5.40 -9.99
C ILE A 21 -1.39 -6.16 -11.31
N ALA A 22 -1.71 -7.45 -11.28
CA ALA A 22 -1.89 -8.24 -12.51
C ALA A 22 -3.09 -7.76 -13.33
N ALA A 23 -4.15 -7.25 -12.69
CA ALA A 23 -5.25 -6.58 -13.36
C ALA A 23 -4.80 -5.25 -13.98
N PHE A 24 -3.94 -4.50 -13.28
CA PHE A 24 -3.40 -3.23 -13.78
C PHE A 24 -2.45 -3.43 -14.98
N GLU A 25 -1.72 -4.53 -15.02
CA GLU A 25 -0.87 -4.91 -16.15
C GLU A 25 -1.64 -5.31 -17.42
N LYS A 26 -2.85 -5.84 -17.29
CA LYS A 26 -3.66 -6.24 -18.46
C LYS A 26 -4.15 -5.03 -19.25
N ASP A 27 -4.56 -3.98 -18.55
CA ASP A 27 -5.10 -2.76 -19.16
C ASP A 27 -4.44 -1.49 -18.58
N PRO A 28 -3.14 -1.25 -18.81
CA PRO A 28 -2.42 -0.11 -18.24
C PRO A 28 -2.95 1.25 -18.73
N LYS A 29 -3.62 1.27 -19.90
CA LYS A 29 -4.18 2.49 -20.52
C LYS A 29 -5.62 2.78 -20.14
N ALA A 30 -6.40 1.76 -19.79
CA ALA A 30 -7.83 1.85 -19.48
C ALA A 30 -8.16 1.47 -18.03
N ALA A 31 -7.14 1.24 -17.20
CA ALA A 31 -7.31 0.85 -15.81
C ALA A 31 -8.23 1.86 -15.09
N PRO A 32 -9.31 1.37 -14.47
CA PRO A 32 -10.24 2.24 -13.80
C PRO A 32 -9.49 2.93 -12.63
N PRO A 33 -9.77 4.22 -12.38
CA PRO A 33 -9.18 4.92 -11.24
C PRO A 33 -9.43 4.17 -9.92
N SER A 34 -10.52 3.40 -9.85
CA SER A 34 -10.88 2.50 -8.76
C SER A 34 -9.77 1.53 -8.32
N LEU A 35 -9.14 0.88 -9.29
CA LEU A 35 -8.09 -0.10 -9.05
C LEU A 35 -6.84 0.55 -8.43
N ILE A 36 -6.53 1.79 -8.81
CA ILE A 36 -5.35 2.51 -8.31
C ILE A 36 -5.53 2.89 -6.84
N GLY A 37 -6.72 3.36 -6.45
CA GLY A 37 -7.02 3.64 -5.05
C GLY A 37 -6.94 2.37 -4.20
N GLN A 38 -7.52 1.26 -4.69
CA GLN A 38 -7.45 -0.04 -4.01
C GLN A 38 -6.00 -0.53 -3.84
N ILE A 39 -5.17 -0.47 -4.88
CA ILE A 39 -3.73 -0.81 -4.83
C ILE A 39 -3.01 0.07 -3.79
N THR A 40 -3.33 1.37 -3.74
CA THR A 40 -2.70 2.31 -2.80
C THR A 40 -3.07 1.98 -1.37
N THR A 41 -4.35 1.71 -1.12
CA THR A 41 -4.89 1.34 0.20
C THR A 41 -4.29 0.02 0.70
N THR A 42 -4.33 -1.03 -0.13
CA THR A 42 -3.79 -2.36 0.19
C THR A 42 -2.27 -2.32 0.39
N SER A 43 -1.54 -1.53 -0.40
CA SER A 43 -0.09 -1.32 -0.22
C SER A 43 0.24 -0.62 1.11
N ASN A 44 -0.50 0.41 1.49
CA ASN A 44 -0.31 1.09 2.78
C ASN A 44 -0.62 0.18 3.97
N SER A 45 -1.66 -0.64 3.86
CA SER A 45 -2.01 -1.64 4.87
C SER A 45 -0.95 -2.73 5.01
N LEU A 46 -0.44 -3.24 3.89
CA LEU A 46 0.67 -4.20 3.87
C LEU A 46 1.94 -3.61 4.50
N SER A 47 2.24 -2.34 4.22
CA SER A 47 3.35 -1.61 4.87
C SER A 47 3.17 -1.51 6.39
N ARG A 48 1.96 -1.19 6.86
CA ARG A 48 1.65 -1.13 8.29
C ARG A 48 1.78 -2.48 8.97
N THR A 49 1.20 -3.54 8.40
CA THR A 49 1.28 -4.90 8.95
C THR A 49 2.70 -5.45 8.94
N LEU A 50 3.53 -5.11 7.95
CA LEU A 50 4.97 -5.41 7.93
C LEU A 50 5.72 -4.72 9.07
N LYS A 51 5.34 -3.48 9.39
CA LYS A 51 5.88 -2.72 10.52
C LYS A 51 5.48 -3.34 11.85
N ASP A 52 4.20 -3.70 12.01
CA ASP A 52 3.70 -4.40 13.19
C ASP A 52 4.38 -5.77 13.35
N PHE A 53 4.67 -6.49 12.26
CA PHE A 53 5.41 -7.75 12.29
C PHE A 53 6.88 -7.55 12.67
N SER A 54 7.53 -6.47 12.22
CA SER A 54 8.89 -6.15 12.69
C SER A 54 8.92 -5.76 14.15
N ASP A 55 7.98 -4.94 14.61
CA ASP A 55 7.86 -4.52 16.01
C ASP A 55 7.56 -5.72 16.90
N TYR A 56 6.75 -6.68 16.43
CA TYR A 56 6.52 -7.95 17.11
C TYR A 56 7.81 -8.75 17.26
N ILE A 57 8.61 -8.89 16.20
CA ILE A 57 9.89 -9.61 16.24
C ILE A 57 10.87 -8.91 17.19
N GLU A 58 10.98 -7.59 17.12
CA GLU A 58 11.85 -6.79 17.99
C GLU A 58 11.46 -6.97 19.46
N LYS A 59 10.17 -6.89 19.79
CA LYS A 59 9.69 -7.15 21.15
C LYS A 59 9.87 -8.60 21.58
N GLN A 60 9.77 -9.56 20.65
CA GLN A 60 10.08 -10.96 20.90
C GLN A 60 11.57 -11.19 21.19
N THR A 61 12.49 -10.34 20.71
CA THR A 61 13.93 -10.47 21.03
C THR A 61 14.25 -10.30 22.50
N LEU A 62 13.37 -9.66 23.28
CA LEU A 62 13.50 -9.57 24.73
C LEU A 62 13.18 -10.90 25.43
N SER A 63 12.53 -11.85 24.74
CA SER A 63 12.17 -13.18 25.24
C SER A 63 13.10 -14.24 24.60
N LEU A 64 13.72 -15.09 25.42
CA LEU A 64 14.73 -16.09 25.05
C LEU A 64 14.20 -17.25 24.18
N ASN A 65 13.62 -16.97 22.99
CA ASN A 65 13.25 -18.00 22.01
C ASN A 65 13.91 -17.73 20.66
N GLU A 66 15.19 -18.10 20.54
CA GLU A 66 16.02 -17.83 19.36
C GLU A 66 15.57 -18.61 18.10
N ALA A 67 15.07 -19.84 18.25
CA ALA A 67 14.67 -20.67 17.12
C ALA A 67 13.44 -20.11 16.36
N GLN A 68 12.46 -19.55 17.08
CA GLN A 68 11.29 -18.91 16.46
C GLN A 68 11.64 -17.54 15.86
N LYS A 69 12.58 -16.82 16.49
CA LYS A 69 13.07 -15.52 16.01
C LYS A 69 13.69 -15.62 14.62
N THR A 70 14.60 -16.58 14.41
CA THR A 70 15.28 -16.74 13.10
C THR A 70 14.28 -17.07 11.99
N LYS A 71 13.29 -17.93 12.28
CA LYS A 71 12.23 -18.26 11.31
C LYS A 71 11.35 -17.05 10.96
N ASN A 72 10.91 -16.29 11.97
CA ASN A 72 10.07 -15.11 11.74
C ASN A 72 10.86 -13.99 11.02
N LYS A 73 12.15 -13.82 11.34
CA LYS A 73 13.05 -12.87 10.66
C LYS A 73 13.22 -13.21 9.18
N GLY A 74 13.44 -14.49 8.84
CA GLY A 74 13.50 -14.93 7.44
C GLY A 74 12.20 -14.66 6.68
N ARG A 75 11.05 -14.96 7.30
CA ARG A 75 9.72 -14.66 6.72
C ARG A 75 9.50 -13.16 6.48
N LEU A 76 9.88 -12.32 7.45
CA LEU A 76 9.79 -10.86 7.31
C LEU A 76 10.68 -10.36 6.17
N GLN A 77 11.88 -10.93 6.02
CA GLN A 77 12.81 -10.54 4.96
C GLN A 77 12.24 -10.87 3.58
N THR A 78 11.71 -12.08 3.38
CA THR A 78 11.04 -12.46 2.13
C THR A 78 9.87 -11.54 1.82
N LEU A 79 8.98 -11.29 2.79
CA LEU A 79 7.83 -10.40 2.58
C LEU A 79 8.24 -8.95 2.29
N ARG A 80 9.33 -8.46 2.90
CA ARG A 80 9.86 -7.12 2.60
C ARG A 80 10.44 -7.03 1.20
N GLN A 81 11.13 -8.07 0.75
CA GLN A 81 11.66 -8.15 -0.60
C GLN A 81 10.52 -8.15 -1.62
N GLU A 82 9.52 -9.02 -1.43
CA GLU A 82 8.32 -9.05 -2.28
C GLU A 82 7.58 -7.70 -2.29
N TYR A 83 7.43 -7.04 -1.14
CA TYR A 83 6.82 -5.72 -1.07
C TYR A 83 7.60 -4.65 -1.86
N ALA A 84 8.93 -4.67 -1.80
CA ALA A 84 9.77 -3.74 -2.56
C ALA A 84 9.61 -3.95 -4.07
N GLU A 85 9.57 -5.21 -4.52
CA GLU A 85 9.31 -5.58 -5.92
C GLU A 85 7.91 -5.11 -6.37
N TYR A 86 6.87 -5.35 -5.58
CA TYR A 86 5.53 -4.86 -5.87
C TYR A 86 5.46 -3.34 -5.94
N LYS A 87 6.17 -2.63 -5.06
CA LYS A 87 6.21 -1.17 -5.06
C LYS A 87 6.84 -0.62 -6.33
N GLN A 88 7.98 -1.15 -6.75
CA GLN A 88 8.62 -0.78 -8.02
C GLN A 88 7.68 -1.03 -9.21
N LYS A 89 6.97 -2.16 -9.18
CA LYS A 89 6.02 -2.53 -10.23
C LYS A 89 4.84 -1.55 -10.31
N ILE A 90 4.23 -1.20 -9.16
CA ILE A 90 3.16 -0.20 -9.09
C ILE A 90 3.63 1.16 -9.64
N ASP A 91 4.82 1.61 -9.25
CA ASP A 91 5.36 2.89 -9.70
C ASP A 91 5.63 2.88 -11.23
N SER A 92 6.16 1.77 -11.76
CA SER A 92 6.37 1.62 -13.21
C SER A 92 5.07 1.66 -14.01
N LEU A 93 4.01 1.01 -13.50
CA LEU A 93 2.71 0.98 -14.17
C LEU A 93 1.99 2.33 -14.05
N ARG A 94 2.15 3.05 -12.93
CA ARG A 94 1.65 4.42 -12.78
C ARG A 94 2.28 5.34 -13.83
N LYS A 95 3.60 5.25 -14.01
CA LYS A 95 4.32 6.02 -15.02
C LYS A 95 3.82 5.70 -16.44
N GLN A 96 3.65 4.42 -16.79
CA GLN A 96 3.13 4.02 -18.09
C GLN A 96 1.71 4.56 -18.36
N ARG A 97 0.84 4.58 -17.34
CA ARG A 97 -0.50 5.17 -17.45
C ARG A 97 -0.42 6.69 -17.67
N GLU A 98 0.40 7.37 -16.88
CA GLU A 98 0.57 8.83 -16.98
C GLU A 98 1.07 9.23 -18.37
N GLU A 99 2.06 8.51 -18.90
CA GLU A 99 2.55 8.69 -20.27
C GLU A 99 1.46 8.44 -21.31
N ALA A 100 0.64 7.39 -21.14
CA ALA A 100 -0.47 7.10 -22.05
C ALA A 100 -1.56 8.19 -22.04
N LEU A 101 -1.88 8.73 -20.85
CA LEU A 101 -2.83 9.84 -20.71
C LEU A 101 -2.25 11.14 -21.26
N ALA A 102 -0.95 11.41 -21.03
CA ALA A 102 -0.25 12.55 -21.58
C ALA A 102 -0.26 12.52 -23.10
N GLU A 103 0.01 11.36 -23.72
CA GLU A 103 -0.03 11.18 -25.17
C GLU A 103 -1.46 11.30 -25.74
N ALA A 104 -2.47 10.80 -25.04
CA ALA A 104 -3.87 10.97 -25.42
C ALA A 104 -4.31 12.44 -25.36
N ASN A 105 -3.87 13.20 -24.36
CA ASN A 105 -4.13 14.63 -24.28
C ASN A 105 -3.36 15.40 -25.35
N ARG A 106 -2.09 15.03 -25.57
CA ARG A 106 -1.22 15.60 -26.58
C ARG A 106 -1.82 15.45 -27.98
N SER A 107 -2.22 14.25 -28.38
CA SER A 107 -2.85 13.97 -29.68
C SER A 107 -4.18 14.71 -29.86
N ARG A 108 -4.98 14.89 -28.80
CA ARG A 108 -6.19 15.73 -28.86
C ARG A 108 -5.88 17.20 -29.14
N LEU A 109 -4.84 17.75 -28.50
CA LEU A 109 -4.40 19.13 -28.71
C LEU A 109 -3.86 19.33 -30.13
N PHE A 110 -3.04 18.41 -30.64
CA PHE A 110 -2.49 18.50 -32.00
C PHE A 110 -3.50 18.20 -33.11
N SER A 111 -4.49 17.33 -32.88
CA SER A 111 -5.55 17.10 -33.88
C SER A 111 -6.38 18.36 -34.13
N ASN A 112 -6.51 19.22 -33.12
CA ASN A 112 -7.27 20.47 -33.18
C ASN A 112 -6.46 21.68 -33.65
N THR A 113 -5.13 21.61 -33.73
CA THR A 113 -4.31 22.70 -34.33
C THR A 113 -4.40 22.71 -35.85
N SER A 114 -4.96 21.66 -36.47
CA SER A 114 -5.21 21.60 -37.92
C SER A 114 -6.31 22.56 -38.39
N THR A 115 -7.19 23.01 -37.48
CA THR A 115 -8.31 23.93 -37.76
C THR A 115 -8.22 25.25 -36.99
N ALA A 116 -7.34 25.36 -35.99
CA ALA A 116 -7.02 26.62 -35.34
C ALA A 116 -5.87 27.30 -36.08
N ILE A 117 -6.25 28.30 -36.88
CA ILE A 117 -5.45 29.41 -37.40
C ILE A 117 -4.19 29.66 -36.55
N SER A 118 -3.05 29.79 -37.22
CA SER A 118 -1.73 30.12 -36.67
C SER A 118 -1.79 31.11 -35.50
N ASP A 119 -1.47 30.64 -34.29
CA ASP A 119 -1.37 31.44 -33.07
C ASP A 119 0.02 32.09 -32.98
N ASN A 120 0.28 33.01 -33.91
CA ASN A 120 1.46 33.87 -33.88
C ASN A 120 0.98 35.33 -33.70
N PRO A 121 1.03 35.90 -32.48
CA PRO A 121 0.48 37.22 -32.17
C PRO A 121 1.22 38.40 -32.82
N TYR A 122 2.23 38.12 -33.64
CA TYR A 122 2.98 39.08 -34.44
C TYR A 122 2.93 38.79 -35.94
N ASP A 123 2.10 37.83 -36.38
CA ASP A 123 1.92 37.57 -37.81
C ASP A 123 0.92 38.56 -38.41
N GLU A 124 1.37 39.82 -38.49
CA GLU A 124 0.72 40.88 -39.25
C GLU A 124 1.04 40.72 -40.74
N SER A 125 0.93 39.50 -41.29
CA SER A 125 1.07 39.27 -42.71
C SER A 125 -0.28 38.89 -43.33
N ASN A 126 -1.00 39.96 -43.68
CA ASN A 126 -1.98 40.02 -44.76
C ASN A 126 -3.46 39.72 -44.40
N VAL A 127 -4.08 40.60 -43.61
CA VAL A 127 -5.55 40.81 -43.60
C VAL A 127 -5.96 41.63 -44.83
N THR A 128 -5.71 41.08 -46.02
CA THR A 128 -6.33 41.55 -47.26
C THR A 128 -6.39 40.35 -48.20
N SER A 129 -7.54 40.18 -48.86
CA SER A 129 -7.81 39.24 -49.95
C SER A 129 -8.10 37.78 -49.58
N ARG A 130 -9.31 37.53 -49.08
CA ARG A 130 -10.16 36.41 -49.55
C ARG A 130 -11.60 36.85 -49.82
N GLN A 131 -11.71 37.87 -50.67
CA GLN A 131 -12.91 38.14 -51.46
C GLN A 131 -12.78 37.33 -52.75
N SER A 132 -13.26 36.09 -52.76
CA SER A 132 -13.44 35.35 -54.01
C SER A 132 -14.77 35.76 -54.63
N HIS A 133 -14.67 36.68 -55.58
CA HIS A 133 -15.69 36.95 -56.59
C HIS A 133 -16.03 35.66 -57.35
N ALA A 134 -17.26 35.18 -57.21
CA ALA A 134 -17.92 34.38 -58.24
C ALA A 134 -19.25 35.08 -58.54
N VAL A 135 -19.31 35.69 -59.73
CA VAL A 135 -20.51 36.29 -60.29
C VAL A 135 -21.34 35.17 -60.93
N SER A 136 -22.49 34.87 -60.35
CA SER A 136 -23.68 34.41 -61.09
C SER A 136 -24.94 34.72 -60.28
N GLN A 137 -25.53 35.88 -60.59
CA GLN A 137 -26.96 36.21 -60.65
C GLN A 137 -27.94 35.36 -59.83
N GLY A 138 -28.56 35.97 -58.81
CA GLY A 138 -29.73 35.42 -58.10
C GLY A 138 -29.86 35.95 -56.68
N GLU A 139 -30.70 36.96 -56.48
CA GLU A 139 -31.10 37.52 -55.18
C GLU A 139 -31.65 36.45 -54.22
N GLN A 140 -31.04 36.31 -53.03
CA GLN A 140 -31.71 36.50 -51.75
C GLN A 140 -30.71 36.37 -50.60
N THR A 141 -30.48 37.51 -49.97
CA THR A 141 -29.70 37.71 -48.76
C THR A 141 -30.35 37.01 -47.56
N GLN A 142 -29.74 35.96 -47.04
CA GLN A 142 -29.88 35.57 -45.62
C GLN A 142 -28.49 35.32 -45.02
N ILE A 143 -28.01 36.39 -44.39
CA ILE A 143 -27.09 36.51 -43.24
C ILE A 143 -26.43 35.19 -42.81
N ASN A 144 -25.14 35.06 -43.13
CA ASN A 144 -24.24 34.04 -42.59
C ASN A 144 -24.25 34.05 -41.05
N ALA A 145 -24.87 33.03 -40.45
CA ALA A 145 -24.82 32.72 -39.02
C ALA A 145 -23.52 31.99 -38.61
N SER A 146 -22.40 32.25 -39.28
CA SER A 146 -21.15 31.50 -39.10
C SER A 146 -20.28 31.98 -37.93
N SER A 147 -20.69 33.03 -37.22
CA SER A 147 -20.05 33.53 -35.99
C SER A 147 -20.68 32.96 -34.70
N GLY A 148 -21.78 32.20 -34.79
CA GLY A 148 -22.42 31.52 -33.65
C GLY A 148 -21.92 30.09 -33.38
N MET A 149 -21.17 29.50 -34.32
CA MET A 149 -20.73 28.10 -34.25
C MET A 149 -19.67 27.88 -33.15
N SER A 150 -18.84 28.87 -32.80
CA SER A 150 -17.80 28.68 -31.77
C SER A 150 -18.33 28.69 -30.33
N MET A 151 -19.40 29.43 -30.06
CA MET A 151 -19.99 29.52 -28.71
C MET A 151 -20.87 28.30 -28.43
N ALA A 152 -21.68 27.87 -29.41
CA ALA A 152 -22.45 26.63 -29.32
C ALA A 152 -21.55 25.40 -29.15
N ASP A 153 -20.48 25.29 -29.95
CA ASP A 153 -19.50 24.19 -29.83
C ASP A 153 -18.73 24.23 -28.50
N GLY A 154 -18.45 25.43 -27.97
CA GLY A 154 -17.93 25.64 -26.63
C GLY A 154 -18.86 25.12 -25.52
N LEU A 155 -20.15 25.42 -25.60
CA LEU A 155 -21.17 24.96 -24.65
C LEU A 155 -21.37 23.43 -24.72
N TYR A 156 -21.41 22.84 -25.91
CA TYR A 156 -21.48 21.38 -26.07
C TYR A 156 -20.23 20.68 -25.50
N LYS A 157 -19.05 21.28 -25.68
CA LYS A 157 -17.80 20.77 -25.09
C LYS A 157 -17.78 20.89 -23.58
N GLU A 158 -18.27 21.99 -23.02
CA GLU A 158 -18.42 22.17 -21.57
C GLU A 158 -19.39 21.14 -21.01
N GLN A 159 -20.56 20.96 -21.62
CA GLN A 159 -21.53 19.95 -21.22
C GLN A 159 -20.94 18.54 -21.28
N THR A 160 -20.25 18.18 -22.37
CA THR A 160 -19.59 16.86 -22.50
C THR A 160 -18.46 16.68 -21.49
N SER A 161 -17.71 17.74 -21.19
CA SER A 161 -16.65 17.72 -20.19
C SER A 161 -17.21 17.56 -18.78
N LEU A 162 -18.31 18.24 -18.46
CA LEU A 162 -19.03 18.12 -17.19
C LEU A 162 -19.65 16.73 -17.04
N GLU A 163 -20.22 16.17 -18.09
CA GLU A 163 -20.82 14.83 -18.06
C GLU A 163 -19.77 13.74 -17.85
N ARG A 164 -18.63 13.83 -18.54
CA ARG A 164 -17.47 12.95 -18.29
C ARG A 164 -16.91 13.13 -16.89
N SER A 165 -16.84 14.37 -16.40
CA SER A 165 -16.38 14.64 -15.04
C SER A 165 -17.31 14.04 -14.00
N ASN A 166 -18.63 14.13 -14.18
CA ASN A 166 -19.60 13.52 -13.26
C ASN A 166 -19.44 11.99 -13.22
N GLN A 167 -19.36 11.34 -14.38
CA GLN A 167 -19.13 9.88 -14.45
C GLN A 167 -17.81 9.47 -13.77
N GLN A 168 -16.73 10.23 -13.98
CA GLN A 168 -15.45 9.97 -13.31
C GLN A 168 -15.53 10.19 -11.80
N LEU A 169 -16.27 11.21 -11.34
CA LEU A 169 -16.45 11.47 -9.91
C LEU A 169 -17.24 10.34 -9.24
N ASP A 170 -18.31 9.86 -9.88
CA ASP A 170 -19.11 8.74 -9.37
C ASP A 170 -18.25 7.47 -9.25
N ASP A 171 -17.45 7.14 -10.27
CA ASP A 171 -16.50 6.02 -10.23
C ASP A 171 -15.46 6.16 -9.10
N ILE A 172 -14.97 7.38 -8.87
CA ILE A 172 -14.03 7.68 -7.78
C ILE A 172 -14.72 7.56 -6.42
N LEU A 173 -15.99 7.91 -6.32
CA LEU A 173 -16.75 7.90 -5.08
C LEU A 173 -17.12 6.47 -4.67
N ASP A 174 -17.52 5.65 -5.63
CA ASP A 174 -17.76 4.22 -5.44
C ASP A 174 -16.46 3.48 -5.09
N MET A 175 -15.34 3.82 -5.76
CA MET A 175 -14.01 3.38 -5.31
C MET A 175 -13.76 3.79 -3.87
N GLY A 176 -13.99 5.06 -3.54
CA GLY A 176 -13.70 5.62 -2.23
C GLY A 176 -14.46 4.91 -1.12
N ARG A 177 -15.74 4.60 -1.36
CA ARG A 177 -16.58 3.79 -0.47
C ARG A 177 -16.01 2.39 -0.26
N GLN A 178 -15.72 1.68 -1.35
CA GLN A 178 -15.17 0.33 -1.26
C GLN A 178 -13.80 0.31 -0.55
N ALA A 179 -12.93 1.25 -0.87
CA ALA A 179 -11.62 1.37 -0.22
C ALA A 179 -11.75 1.72 1.26
N PHE A 180 -12.74 2.53 1.64
CA PHE A 180 -13.03 2.83 3.04
C PHE A 180 -13.53 1.60 3.79
N ASP A 181 -14.44 0.82 3.21
CA ASP A 181 -14.94 -0.42 3.80
C ASP A 181 -13.80 -1.42 4.04
N ASP A 182 -12.89 -1.55 3.07
CA ASP A 182 -11.69 -2.37 3.20
C ASP A 182 -10.78 -1.87 4.34
N LEU A 183 -10.61 -0.55 4.48
CA LEU A 183 -9.83 0.05 5.57
C LEU A 183 -10.48 -0.20 6.94
N VAL A 184 -11.80 -0.08 7.04
CA VAL A 184 -12.54 -0.34 8.28
C VAL A 184 -12.38 -1.81 8.68
N GLN A 185 -12.59 -2.74 7.74
CA GLN A 185 -12.40 -4.17 8.00
C GLN A 185 -10.96 -4.49 8.41
N GLN A 186 -9.98 -3.89 7.74
CA GLN A 186 -8.57 -4.07 8.08
C GLN A 186 -8.23 -3.48 9.46
N ASN A 187 -8.81 -2.34 9.84
CA ASN A 187 -8.60 -1.72 11.14
C ASN A 187 -9.12 -2.62 12.28
N GLU A 188 -10.28 -3.25 12.10
CA GLU A 188 -10.79 -4.21 13.08
C GLU A 188 -9.82 -5.40 13.29
N ILE A 189 -9.26 -5.91 12.18
CA ILE A 189 -8.28 -7.01 12.23
C ILE A 189 -6.98 -6.56 12.92
N VAL A 190 -6.46 -5.37 12.59
CA VAL A 190 -5.27 -4.78 13.21
C VAL A 190 -5.49 -4.51 14.69
N GLY A 191 -6.69 -4.07 15.08
CA GLY A 191 -7.11 -3.91 16.48
C GLY A 191 -6.98 -5.23 17.23
N LYS A 192 -7.61 -6.30 16.72
CA LYS A 192 -7.51 -7.66 17.30
C LYS A 192 -6.06 -8.16 17.39
N MET A 193 -5.24 -7.87 16.38
CA MET A 193 -3.81 -8.19 16.38
C MET A 193 -3.06 -7.47 17.50
N ARG A 194 -3.31 -6.17 17.66
CA ARG A 194 -2.70 -5.35 18.70
C ARG A 194 -3.11 -5.82 20.09
N ASP A 195 -4.38 -6.12 20.31
CA ASP A 195 -4.89 -6.62 21.58
C ASP A 195 -4.29 -7.98 21.90
N ARG A 196 -4.13 -8.85 20.89
CA ARG A 196 -3.45 -10.14 21.04
C ARG A 196 -1.96 -9.99 21.29
N MET A 197 -1.31 -8.99 20.67
CA MET A 197 0.09 -8.67 20.93
C MET A 197 0.28 -8.12 22.34
N SER A 198 -0.60 -7.22 22.78
CA SER A 198 -0.60 -6.64 24.12
C SER A 198 -0.82 -7.70 25.19
N SER A 199 -1.83 -8.54 25.04
CA SER A 199 -2.06 -9.68 25.96
C SER A 199 -0.91 -10.68 25.93
N SER A 200 -0.30 -10.94 24.76
CA SER A 200 0.92 -11.75 24.65
C SER A 200 2.10 -11.13 25.41
N LEU A 201 2.24 -9.81 25.39
CA LEU A 201 3.28 -9.07 26.11
C LEU A 201 3.03 -9.08 27.62
N GLU A 202 1.78 -8.92 28.04
CA GLU A 202 1.36 -8.97 29.44
C GLU A 202 1.56 -10.37 30.03
N THR A 203 1.17 -11.42 29.31
CA THR A 203 1.46 -12.80 29.75
C THR A 203 2.95 -13.12 29.74
N MET A 204 3.75 -12.56 28.82
CA MET A 204 5.21 -12.72 28.83
C MET A 204 5.87 -11.94 29.99
N GLY A 205 5.30 -10.82 30.43
CA GLY A 205 5.73 -10.05 31.61
C GLY A 205 5.49 -10.82 32.92
N VAL A 206 4.30 -11.39 33.10
CA VAL A 206 3.99 -12.27 34.24
C VAL A 206 4.75 -13.59 34.14
N SER A 207 4.95 -14.12 32.93
CA SER A 207 5.76 -15.30 32.68
C SER A 207 7.19 -15.09 33.14
N ARG A 208 7.83 -13.92 32.99
CA ARG A 208 9.17 -13.67 33.58
C ARG A 208 9.20 -13.88 35.10
N ALA A 209 8.14 -13.51 35.82
CA ALA A 209 8.06 -13.74 37.27
C ALA A 209 7.91 -15.23 37.60
N THR A 210 7.20 -16.00 36.77
CA THR A 210 7.07 -17.46 36.90
C THR A 210 8.31 -18.22 36.38
N ILE A 211 8.96 -17.75 35.31
CA ILE A 211 10.20 -18.29 34.74
C ILE A 211 11.32 -18.17 35.77
N ARG A 212 11.41 -17.04 36.49
CA ARG A 212 12.34 -16.89 37.62
C ARG A 212 12.01 -17.82 38.78
N LYS A 213 10.71 -18.08 39.05
CA LYS A 213 10.30 -19.07 40.04
C LYS A 213 10.66 -20.51 39.61
N ILE A 214 10.71 -20.78 38.31
CA ILE A 214 11.12 -22.07 37.75
C ILE A 214 12.65 -22.22 37.82
N ASP A 215 13.43 -21.21 37.45
CA ASP A 215 14.89 -21.21 37.60
C ASP A 215 15.34 -21.31 39.07
N LYS A 216 14.54 -20.79 40.01
CA LYS A 216 14.82 -20.94 41.44
C LYS A 216 14.83 -22.40 41.89
N LYS A 217 13.97 -23.26 41.32
CA LYS A 217 13.94 -24.69 41.68
C LYS A 217 15.19 -25.45 41.23
N ALA A 218 15.76 -25.10 40.08
CA ALA A 218 17.02 -25.67 39.62
C ALA A 218 18.23 -25.17 40.44
N PHE A 219 18.13 -23.99 41.05
CA PHE A 219 19.15 -23.47 41.97
C PHE A 219 19.03 -24.06 43.39
N GLU A 220 17.81 -24.31 43.87
CA GLU A 220 17.54 -25.01 45.13
C GLU A 220 18.07 -26.45 45.11
N ASP A 221 17.95 -27.17 44.00
CA ASP A 221 18.47 -28.54 43.86
C ASP A 221 20.00 -28.60 43.97
N LYS A 222 20.71 -27.64 43.37
CA LYS A 222 22.16 -27.50 43.54
C LYS A 222 22.54 -27.23 44.99
N TRP A 223 21.77 -26.40 45.69
CA TRP A 223 22.05 -26.05 47.08
C TRP A 223 21.83 -27.24 48.02
N ILE A 224 20.79 -28.05 47.79
CA ILE A 224 20.57 -29.32 48.50
C ILE A 224 21.72 -30.30 48.27
N PHE A 225 22.25 -30.38 47.04
CA PHE A 225 23.40 -31.24 46.73
C PHE A 225 24.68 -30.79 47.47
N TYR A 226 24.98 -29.49 47.49
CA TYR A 226 26.14 -28.96 48.22
C TYR A 226 26.04 -29.16 49.73
N ILE A 227 24.85 -28.99 50.32
CA ILE A 227 24.61 -29.25 51.75
C ILE A 227 24.81 -30.74 52.07
N GLY A 228 24.27 -31.64 51.24
CA GLY A 228 24.45 -33.07 51.39
C GLY A 228 25.92 -33.49 51.30
N ALA A 229 26.68 -32.92 50.36
CA ALA A 229 28.11 -33.16 50.22
C ALA A 229 28.93 -32.64 51.41
N ALA A 230 28.60 -31.46 51.94
CA ALA A 230 29.30 -30.92 53.11
C ALA A 230 29.06 -31.76 54.37
N LEU A 231 27.82 -32.24 54.57
CA LEU A 231 27.47 -33.10 55.71
C LEU A 231 28.24 -34.42 55.70
N THR A 232 28.36 -35.06 54.53
CA THR A 232 29.10 -36.32 54.40
C THR A 232 30.59 -36.14 54.65
N PHE A 233 31.20 -35.05 54.16
CA PHE A 233 32.58 -34.70 54.50
C PHE A 233 32.78 -34.42 55.99
N LEU A 234 31.81 -33.77 56.66
CA LEU A 234 31.88 -33.48 58.08
C LEU A 234 31.82 -34.76 58.93
N ILE A 235 30.97 -35.72 58.56
CA ILE A 235 30.92 -37.04 59.23
C ILE A 235 32.23 -37.81 59.03
N MET A 236 32.77 -37.80 57.80
CA MET A 236 34.06 -38.42 57.49
C MET A 236 35.20 -37.81 58.32
N TYR A 237 35.20 -36.48 58.47
CA TYR A 237 36.18 -35.75 59.29
C TYR A 237 36.06 -36.10 60.77
N LEU A 238 34.84 -36.17 61.30
CA LEU A 238 34.59 -36.56 62.69
C LEU A 238 35.10 -37.98 63.00
N ILE A 239 34.91 -38.92 62.07
CA ILE A 239 35.43 -40.29 62.20
C ILE A 239 36.96 -40.28 62.21
N TRP A 240 37.59 -39.51 61.31
CA TRP A 240 39.04 -39.42 61.26
C TRP A 240 39.64 -38.79 62.53
N HIS A 241 39.00 -37.78 63.11
CA HIS A 241 39.49 -37.09 64.30
C HIS A 241 39.21 -37.82 65.63
N TYR A 242 38.16 -38.65 65.68
CA TYR A 242 37.77 -39.34 66.92
C TYR A 242 38.25 -40.80 66.98
N LEU A 243 38.56 -41.41 65.82
CA LEU A 243 39.02 -42.80 65.71
C LEU A 243 40.46 -42.93 65.18
N GLY A 244 41.10 -41.81 64.81
CA GLY A 244 42.53 -41.69 64.50
C GLY A 244 43.20 -40.67 65.41
#